data_AF-A0A4Q6DPT8-F1
#
_entry.id   AF-A0A4Q6DPT8-F1
#
_cell.length_a   1.000
_cell.length_b   1.000
_cell.length_c   1.000
_cell.angle_alpha   90.00
_cell.angle_beta   90.00
_cell.angle_gamma   90.00
#
_symmetry.space_group_name_H-M   'P 1'
#
loop_
_entity.id
_entity.type
_entity.pdbx_description
1 polymer ?
#
loop_
_entity_poly.entity_id
_entity_poly.type
_entity_poly.pdbx_seq_one_letter_code
_entity_poly.pdbx_strand_id
1 'polypeptide(L)' 'PDEFIFQTLLYNSKFKADMVDDDLRYIDWSGGGASPKTLVMEDAEKLITSGKFFARKFDEMKDSVVMNLLDAGL' A
#
# COMPACT_ATOMS: atom_id res chain seq x y z
N PRO A 1 -3.16 -11.46 13.21
CA PRO A 1 -1.94 -11.73 14.03
C PRO A 1 -0.63 -11.37 13.31
N ASP A 2 -0.64 -11.53 11.99
CA ASP A 2 0.31 -11.04 11.00
C ASP A 2 0.78 -9.58 11.17
N GLU A 3 -0.04 -8.69 11.74
CA GLU A 3 0.31 -7.27 11.93
C GLU A 3 1.36 -6.99 13.01
N PHE A 4 1.71 -7.97 13.87
CA PHE A 4 2.68 -7.76 14.95
C PHE A 4 3.71 -8.88 15.11
N ILE A 5 3.42 -10.12 14.67
CA ILE A 5 4.30 -11.27 14.93
C ILE A 5 5.67 -11.09 14.27
N PHE A 6 5.69 -10.73 12.98
CA PHE A 6 6.96 -10.61 12.24
C PHE A 6 7.79 -9.42 12.73
N GLN A 7 7.14 -8.29 12.98
CA GLN A 7 7.78 -7.08 13.50
C GLN A 7 8.40 -7.37 14.87
N THR A 8 7.64 -8.01 15.78
CA THR A 8 8.14 -8.36 17.11
C THR A 8 9.32 -9.32 17.03
N LEU A 9 9.24 -10.35 16.18
CA LEU A 9 10.31 -11.34 16.02
C LEU A 9 11.57 -10.70 15.42
N LEU A 10 11.43 -9.92 14.35
CA LEU A 10 12.56 -9.26 13.67
C LEU A 10 13.26 -8.27 14.60
N TYR A 11 12.50 -7.48 15.35
CA TYR A 11 13.03 -6.47 16.27
C TYR A 11 13.82 -7.07 17.44
N ASN A 12 13.49 -8.30 17.85
CA ASN A 12 14.18 -9.05 18.91
C ASN A 12 15.22 -10.04 18.36
N SER A 13 15.60 -9.93 17.09
CA SER A 13 16.55 -10.83 16.43
C SER A 13 17.85 -10.13 16.04
N LYS A 14 18.83 -10.92 15.59
CA LYS A 14 20.07 -10.41 14.99
C LYS A 14 19.86 -9.61 13.70
N PHE A 15 18.70 -9.72 13.06
CA PHE A 15 18.36 -9.04 11.80
C PHE A 15 17.79 -7.64 12.00
N LYS A 16 17.68 -7.16 13.26
CA LYS A 16 17.16 -5.82 13.56
C LYS A 16 17.86 -4.71 12.76
N ALA A 17 19.18 -4.84 12.56
CA ALA A 17 19.98 -3.87 11.83
C ALA A 17 19.70 -3.84 10.31
N ASP A 18 19.16 -4.93 9.77
CA ASP A 18 18.82 -5.07 8.34
C ASP A 18 17.37 -4.62 8.05
N MET A 19 16.59 -4.29 9.09
CA MET A 19 15.19 -3.96 8.96
C MET A 19 15.01 -2.55 8.40
N VAL A 20 14.26 -2.44 7.31
CA VAL A 20 13.83 -1.17 6.73
C VAL A 20 12.39 -0.93 7.14
N ASP A 21 12.10 0.25 7.70
CA ASP A 21 10.76 0.68 8.09
C ASP A 21 9.98 1.22 6.86
N ASP A 22 9.93 0.40 5.81
CA ASP A 22 9.18 0.66 4.59
C ASP A 22 8.74 -0.67 3.97
N ASP A 23 7.43 -0.91 3.93
CA ASP A 23 6.85 -2.13 3.36
C ASP A 23 6.65 -2.05 1.83
N LEU A 24 7.03 -0.92 1.23
CA LEU A 24 6.96 -0.62 -0.20
C LEU A 24 5.53 -0.66 -0.77
N ARG A 25 4.51 -0.46 0.09
CA ARG A 25 3.09 -0.43 -0.28
C ARG A 25 2.49 0.95 -0.05
N TYR A 26 1.67 1.40 -1.01
CA TYR A 26 0.80 2.55 -0.84
C TYR A 26 -0.55 2.10 -0.29
N ILE A 27 -0.92 2.61 0.88
CA ILE A 27 -2.21 2.30 1.54
C ILE A 27 -2.79 3.62 2.07
N ASP A 28 -3.97 4.00 1.60
CA ASP A 28 -4.64 5.22 2.05
C ASP A 28 -5.65 4.93 3.18
N TRP A 29 -5.35 5.44 4.37
CA TRP A 29 -6.18 5.34 5.58
C TRP A 29 -7.00 6.60 5.88
N SER A 30 -7.00 7.60 4.98
CA SER A 30 -7.73 8.86 5.18
C SER A 30 -9.25 8.69 5.35
N GLY A 31 -9.80 7.53 4.95
CA GLY A 31 -11.22 7.18 5.15
C GLY A 31 -11.63 6.90 6.60
N GLY A 32 -10.68 6.75 7.54
CA GLY A 32 -10.96 6.65 8.98
C GLY A 32 -11.69 5.39 9.46
N GLY A 33 -11.89 4.40 8.58
CA GLY A 33 -12.54 3.13 8.92
C GLY A 33 -11.55 2.03 9.33
N ALA A 34 -12.08 0.85 9.64
CA ALA A 34 -11.29 -0.37 9.90
C ALA A 34 -10.64 -0.97 8.63
N SER A 35 -10.80 -0.32 7.48
CA SER A 35 -10.24 -0.74 6.20
C SER A 35 -9.78 0.47 5.42
N PRO A 36 -8.72 0.34 4.61
CA PRO A 36 -8.22 1.44 3.80
C PRO A 36 -9.26 1.85 2.76
N LYS A 37 -9.17 3.10 2.33
CA LYS A 37 -9.98 3.69 1.26
C LYS A 37 -9.84 2.87 -0.03
N THR A 38 -10.92 2.80 -0.83
CA THR A 38 -10.81 2.35 -2.22
C THR A 38 -10.15 3.45 -3.05
N LEU A 39 -9.02 3.13 -3.67
CA LEU A 39 -8.27 4.03 -4.55
C LEU A 39 -9.02 4.20 -5.87
N VAL A 40 -9.07 5.43 -6.33
CA VAL A 40 -9.82 5.89 -7.51
C VAL A 40 -8.96 6.85 -8.33
N MET A 41 -9.46 7.32 -9.47
CA MET A 41 -8.71 8.21 -10.37
C MET A 41 -8.16 9.48 -9.70
N GLU A 42 -8.84 10.01 -8.68
CA GLU A 42 -8.35 11.15 -7.91
C GLU A 42 -7.05 10.87 -7.14
N ASP A 43 -6.71 9.60 -6.92
CA ASP A 43 -5.50 9.18 -6.23
C ASP A 43 -4.35 8.87 -7.21
N ALA A 44 -4.57 8.94 -8.53
CA ALA A 44 -3.60 8.51 -9.55
C ALA A 44 -2.22 9.19 -9.42
N GLU A 45 -2.20 10.51 -9.22
CA GLU A 45 -0.94 11.25 -9.05
C GLU A 45 -0.16 10.76 -7.82
N LYS A 46 -0.85 10.52 -6.71
CA LYS A 46 -0.23 9.99 -5.49
C LYS A 46 0.31 8.59 -5.70
N LEU A 47 -0.41 7.75 -6.46
CA LEU A 47 0.02 6.38 -6.76
C LEU A 47 1.31 6.37 -7.58
N ILE A 48 1.35 7.14 -8.67
CA ILE A 48 2.50 7.25 -9.57
C ILE A 48 3.73 7.83 -8.85
N THR A 49 3.52 8.84 -8.00
CA THR A 49 4.62 9.55 -7.32
C THR A 49 5.01 8.95 -5.97
N SER A 50 4.29 7.92 -5.49
CA SER A 50 4.49 7.34 -4.16
C SER A 50 5.86 6.68 -3.93
N GLY A 51 6.53 6.28 -5.01
CA GLY A 51 7.75 5.46 -4.93
C GLY A 51 7.50 4.04 -4.41
N LYS A 52 6.25 3.63 -4.26
CA LYS A 52 5.85 2.29 -3.78
C LYS A 52 5.64 1.37 -4.98
N PHE A 53 5.93 0.07 -4.79
CA PHE A 53 5.78 -0.93 -5.86
C PHE A 53 4.37 -1.50 -5.95
N PHE A 54 3.62 -1.45 -4.85
CA PHE A 54 2.27 -2.00 -4.77
C PHE A 54 1.33 -1.00 -4.11
N ALA A 55 0.03 -1.11 -4.38
CA ALA A 55 -0.99 -0.29 -3.74
C ALA A 55 -2.27 -1.08 -3.42
N ARG A 56 -3.04 -0.63 -2.42
CA ARG A 56 -4.39 -1.14 -2.12
C ARG A 56 -5.26 -0.07 -1.46
N LYS A 57 -6.59 -0.12 -1.54
CA LYS A 57 -7.41 -1.19 -2.17
C LYS A 57 -8.02 -0.71 -3.48
N PHE A 58 -8.03 -1.58 -4.49
CA PHE A 58 -8.75 -1.36 -5.75
C PHE A 58 -10.06 -2.15 -5.78
N ASP A 59 -11.02 -1.67 -6.56
CA ASP A 59 -12.32 -2.29 -6.78
C ASP A 59 -12.80 -1.93 -8.19
N GLU A 60 -12.76 -2.90 -9.09
CA GLU A 60 -13.07 -2.73 -10.52
C GLU A 60 -14.51 -2.22 -10.74
N MET A 61 -15.44 -2.59 -9.86
CA MET A 61 -16.83 -2.13 -9.95
C MET A 61 -17.01 -0.68 -9.53
N LYS A 62 -16.07 -0.13 -8.76
CA LYS A 62 -16.09 1.27 -8.33
C LYS A 62 -15.34 2.16 -9.31
N ASP A 63 -14.13 1.76 -9.69
CA ASP A 63 -13.29 2.53 -10.61
C ASP A 63 -12.25 1.63 -11.28
N SER A 64 -12.56 1.18 -12.49
CA SER A 64 -11.61 0.47 -13.34
C SER A 64 -10.67 1.40 -14.11
N VAL A 65 -10.94 2.71 -14.14
CA VAL A 65 -10.17 3.69 -14.92
C VAL A 65 -8.78 3.87 -14.30
N VAL A 66 -8.69 3.94 -12.97
CA VAL A 66 -7.39 4.04 -12.28
C VAL A 66 -6.55 2.78 -12.50
N MET A 67 -7.19 1.61 -12.54
CA MET A 67 -6.50 0.34 -12.81
C MET A 67 -5.98 0.31 -14.25
N ASN A 68 -6.81 0.68 -15.23
CA ASN A 68 -6.41 0.77 -16.63
C ASN A 68 -5.27 1.77 -16.87
N LEU A 69 -5.28 2.92 -16.15
CA LEU A 69 -4.21 3.90 -16.22
C LEU A 69 -2.88 3.32 -15.75
N LEU A 70 -2.88 2.62 -14.60
CA LEU A 70 -1.68 2.00 -14.04
C LEU A 70 -1.16 0.87 -14.95
N ASP A 71 -2.06 0.07 -15.53
CA ASP A 71 -1.71 -1.01 -16.46
C ASP A 71 -1.13 -0.48 -17.78
N ALA A 72 -1.57 0.70 -18.23
CA ALA A 72 -1.06 1.34 -19.45
C ALA A 72 0.24 2.15 -19.23
N GLY A 73 0.58 2.46 -17.98
CA GLY A 73 1.67 3.35 -17.58
C GLY A 73 2.88 2.66 -16.95
N LEU A 74 2.94 1.32 -17.01
CA LEU A 74 4.13 0.51 -16.74
C LEU A 74 4.88 0.18 -18.04
#